data_AF-A0A957F554-F1
#
_entry.id   AF-A0A957F554-F1
#
_cell.length_a   1.000
_cell.length_b   1.000
_cell.length_c   1.000
_cell.angle_alpha   90.00
_cell.angle_beta   90.00
_cell.angle_gamma   90.00
#
_symmetry.space_group_name_H-M   'P 1'
#
loop_
_entity.id
_entity.type
_entity.pdbx_description
1 polymer ?
#
loop_
_entity_poly.entity_id
_entity_poly.type
_entity_poly.pdbx_seq_one_letter_code
_entity_poly.pdbx_strand_id
1 'polypeptide(L)'
;MADEHDKEAVYDKLLQELRRGVLVLAVLSQLDTAEYGYSLKQELNDRGLDLNEGTLYPLLRRLESQGLLQSHWEVVDDARPRRYYQISPMGKTILSSLTQEWDSLVGVMHRLLS
;
A
#
# COMPACT_ATOMS: atom_id res chain seq x y z
N MET A 1 -29.74 -14.03 -12.80
CA MET A 1 -29.76 -13.64 -11.37
C MET A 1 -28.73 -14.43 -10.56
N ALA A 2 -28.82 -15.76 -10.37
CA ALA A 2 -27.75 -16.51 -9.66
C ALA A 2 -26.37 -16.48 -10.37
N ASP A 3 -26.36 -16.69 -11.71
CA ASP A 3 -25.13 -16.68 -12.54
C ASP A 3 -24.42 -15.32 -12.63
N GLU A 4 -25.13 -14.23 -12.33
CA GLU A 4 -24.58 -12.86 -12.40
C GLU A 4 -23.92 -12.46 -11.07
N HIS A 5 -24.51 -12.91 -9.96
CA HIS A 5 -23.95 -12.74 -8.62
C HIS A 5 -22.66 -13.55 -8.44
N ASP A 6 -22.59 -14.75 -9.05
CA ASP A 6 -21.37 -15.57 -9.03
C ASP A 6 -20.23 -14.93 -9.83
N LYS A 7 -20.54 -14.27 -10.96
CA LYS A 7 -19.55 -13.51 -11.76
C LYS A 7 -19.03 -12.29 -11.01
N GLU A 8 -19.91 -11.54 -10.34
CA GLU A 8 -19.55 -10.39 -9.53
C GLU A 8 -18.61 -10.79 -8.38
N ALA A 9 -18.95 -11.85 -7.64
CA ALA A 9 -18.12 -12.36 -6.56
C ALA A 9 -16.72 -12.82 -7.04
N VAL A 10 -16.65 -13.47 -8.20
CA VAL A 10 -15.38 -13.87 -8.82
C VAL A 10 -14.56 -12.65 -9.23
N TYR A 11 -15.19 -11.67 -9.87
CA TYR A 11 -14.54 -10.42 -10.28
C TYR A 11 -13.94 -9.68 -9.08
N ASP A 12 -14.70 -9.50 -8.01
CA ASP A 12 -14.24 -8.79 -6.81
C ASP A 12 -13.03 -9.47 -6.17
N LYS A 13 -13.03 -10.80 -6.13
CA LYS A 13 -11.89 -11.57 -5.63
C LYS A 13 -10.63 -11.35 -6.47
N LEU A 14 -10.76 -11.44 -7.80
CA LEU A 14 -9.63 -11.23 -8.72
C LEU A 14 -9.13 -9.77 -8.67
N LEU A 15 -10.05 -8.81 -8.55
CA LEU A 15 -9.71 -7.40 -8.38
C LEU A 15 -8.94 -7.16 -7.08
N GLN A 16 -9.34 -7.79 -5.98
CA GLN A 16 -8.60 -7.72 -4.72
C GLN A 16 -7.20 -8.32 -4.84
N GLU A 17 -7.03 -9.44 -5.55
CA GLU A 17 -5.72 -10.05 -5.80
C GLU A 17 -4.80 -9.11 -6.60
N LEU A 18 -5.32 -8.48 -7.66
CA LEU A 18 -4.60 -7.47 -8.43
C LEU A 18 -4.19 -6.28 -7.58
N ARG A 19 -5.12 -5.72 -6.79
CA ARG A 19 -4.83 -4.58 -5.89
C ARG A 19 -3.80 -4.93 -4.83
N ARG A 20 -3.85 -6.14 -4.25
CA ARG A 20 -2.87 -6.60 -3.26
C ARG A 20 -1.45 -6.63 -3.82
N GLY A 21 -1.28 -6.93 -5.11
CA GLY A 21 0.02 -6.95 -5.80
C GLY A 21 0.76 -5.61 -5.77
N VAL A 22 0.04 -4.49 -5.74
CA VAL A 22 0.63 -3.14 -5.82
C VAL A 22 0.74 -2.42 -4.47
N LEU A 23 0.24 -3.02 -3.37
CA LEU A 23 0.15 -2.34 -2.07
C LEU A 23 1.49 -1.91 -1.49
N VAL A 24 2.55 -2.70 -1.70
CA VAL A 24 3.89 -2.34 -1.21
C VAL A 24 4.37 -1.05 -1.88
N LEU A 25 4.24 -0.97 -3.21
CA LEU A 25 4.64 0.20 -3.98
C LEU A 25 3.81 1.42 -3.58
N ALA A 26 2.50 1.25 -3.45
CA ALA A 26 1.60 2.31 -3.01
C ALA A 26 1.98 2.85 -1.62
N VAL A 27 2.11 1.97 -0.61
CA VAL A 27 2.46 2.38 0.76
C VAL A 27 3.82 3.08 0.81
N LEU A 28 4.86 2.53 0.18
CA LEU A 28 6.18 3.16 0.18
C LEU A 28 6.13 4.55 -0.50
N SER A 29 5.38 4.69 -1.59
CA SER A 29 5.30 5.95 -2.35
C SER A 29 4.63 7.10 -1.58
N GLN A 30 3.79 6.81 -0.58
CA GLN A 30 3.09 7.83 0.21
C GLN A 30 3.81 8.17 1.53
N LEU A 31 5.03 7.67 1.76
CA LEU A 31 5.74 7.81 3.03
C LEU A 31 7.05 8.60 2.91
N ASP A 32 7.18 9.47 1.90
CA ASP A 32 8.36 10.35 1.78
C ASP A 32 8.49 11.30 2.98
N THR A 33 7.33 11.79 3.46
CA THR A 33 7.16 12.47 4.75
C THR A 33 6.60 11.50 5.79
N ALA A 34 6.83 11.83 7.07
CA ALA A 34 6.30 11.02 8.16
C ALA A 34 4.77 11.13 8.23
N GLU A 35 4.07 10.00 8.16
CA GLU A 35 2.61 9.94 8.16
C GLU A 35 2.07 9.06 9.29
N TYR A 36 0.95 9.48 9.87
CA TYR A 36 0.20 8.64 10.80
C TYR A 36 -0.50 7.54 10.01
N GLY A 37 -0.38 6.29 10.47
CA GLY A 37 -0.94 5.13 9.76
C GLY A 37 -2.43 5.23 9.44
N TYR A 38 -3.23 5.95 10.23
CA TYR A 38 -4.63 6.21 9.90
C TYR A 38 -4.78 7.19 8.73
N SER A 39 -4.04 8.30 8.73
CA SER A 39 -4.06 9.29 7.64
C SER A 39 -3.64 8.65 6.32
N LEU A 40 -2.57 7.86 6.34
CA LEU A 40 -2.11 7.07 5.19
C LEU A 40 -3.21 6.16 4.64
N LYS A 41 -3.94 5.46 5.53
CA LYS A 41 -5.07 4.60 5.13
C LYS A 41 -6.14 5.40 4.38
N GLN A 42 -6.52 6.57 4.91
CA GLN A 42 -7.53 7.41 4.27
C GLN A 42 -7.07 7.87 2.89
N GLU A 43 -5.83 8.34 2.78
CA GLU A 43 -5.29 8.79 1.49
C GLU A 43 -5.25 7.66 0.44
N LEU A 44 -4.83 6.46 0.82
CA LEU A 44 -4.81 5.31 -0.09
C LEU A 44 -6.23 4.91 -0.53
N ASN A 45 -7.19 4.93 0.40
CA ASN A 45 -8.59 4.63 0.09
C ASN A 45 -9.20 5.66 -0.85
N ASP A 46 -8.92 6.95 -0.62
CA ASP A 46 -9.40 8.06 -1.47
C ASP A 46 -8.83 7.98 -2.90
N ARG A 47 -7.65 7.35 -3.05
CA ARG A 47 -7.03 7.05 -4.35
C ARG A 47 -7.46 5.69 -4.95
N GLY A 48 -8.43 5.01 -4.34
CA GLY A 48 -9.03 3.78 -4.85
C GLY A 48 -8.34 2.47 -4.44
N LEU A 49 -7.35 2.53 -3.54
CA LEU A 49 -6.73 1.35 -2.92
C LEU A 49 -7.43 1.05 -1.59
N ASP A 50 -8.61 0.43 -1.69
CA ASP A 50 -9.45 0.06 -0.55
C ASP A 50 -8.72 -0.88 0.42
N LEU A 51 -8.23 -0.29 1.51
CA LEU A 51 -7.42 -0.91 2.55
C LEU A 51 -8.10 -0.79 3.91
N ASN A 52 -8.13 -1.91 4.61
CA ASN A 52 -8.51 -1.96 6.02
C ASN A 52 -7.29 -2.00 6.93
N GLU A 53 -7.53 -1.79 8.24
CA GLU A 53 -6.50 -1.77 9.27
C GLU A 53 -5.79 -3.12 9.43
N GLY A 54 -6.53 -4.22 9.24
CA GLY A 54 -5.99 -5.59 9.26
C GLY A 54 -5.01 -5.88 8.12
N THR A 55 -4.99 -5.04 7.08
CA THR A 55 -4.05 -5.15 5.95
C THR A 55 -2.90 -4.17 6.11
N LEU A 56 -3.22 -2.89 6.41
CA LEU A 56 -2.23 -1.82 6.45
C LEU A 56 -1.23 -1.99 7.59
N TYR A 57 -1.67 -2.21 8.84
CA TYR A 57 -0.75 -2.22 9.98
C TYR A 57 0.21 -3.41 9.98
N PRO A 58 -0.21 -4.64 9.65
CA PRO A 58 0.74 -5.73 9.46
C PRO A 58 1.75 -5.46 8.33
N LEU A 59 1.31 -4.83 7.23
CA LEU A 59 2.20 -4.43 6.14
C LEU A 59 3.25 -3.41 6.61
N LEU A 60 2.83 -2.35 7.30
CA LEU A 60 3.75 -1.33 7.86
C LEU A 60 4.79 -1.96 8.79
N ARG A 61 4.36 -2.83 9.73
CA ARG A 61 5.28 -3.55 10.63
C ARG A 61 6.27 -4.44 9.88
N ARG A 62 5.81 -5.12 8.83
CA ARG A 62 6.66 -5.95 7.98
C ARG A 62 7.72 -5.10 7.27
N LEU A 63 7.31 -4.02 6.61
CA LEU A 63 8.23 -3.12 5.89
C LEU A 63 9.25 -2.47 6.84
N GLU A 64 8.83 -2.10 8.05
CA GLU A 64 9.74 -1.64 9.10
C GLU A 64 10.73 -2.72 9.55
N SER A 65 10.27 -3.96 9.80
CA SER A 65 11.18 -5.07 10.16
C SER A 65 12.19 -5.42 9.06
N GLN A 66 11.86 -5.10 7.81
CA GLN A 66 12.75 -5.23 6.65
C GLN A 66 13.68 -4.02 6.49
N GLY A 67 13.57 -3.00 7.35
CA GLY A 67 14.36 -1.76 7.30
C GLY A 67 13.93 -0.78 6.21
N LEU A 68 12.81 -1.03 5.51
CA LEU A 68 12.32 -0.15 4.44
C LEU A 68 11.60 1.08 4.98
N LEU A 69 11.06 0.98 6.20
CA LEU A 69 10.45 2.08 6.93
C LEU A 69 11.20 2.33 8.25
N GLN A 70 11.09 3.56 8.73
CA GLN A 70 11.39 3.96 10.09
C GLN A 70 10.10 4.46 10.74
N SER A 71 10.00 4.36 12.07
CA SER A 71 8.86 4.92 12.80
C SER A 71 9.29 5.65 14.06
N HIS A 72 8.44 6.57 14.50
CA HIS A 72 8.55 7.22 15.80
C HIS A 72 7.19 7.36 16.43
N TRP A 73 7.18 7.51 17.76
CA TRP A 73 5.98 7.78 18.54
C TRP A 73 5.91 9.26 18.84
N GLU A 74 4.75 9.85 18.63
CA GLU A 74 4.44 11.23 19.00
C GLU A 74 3.28 11.23 19.99
N VAL A 75 3.44 11.98 21.08
CA VAL A 75 2.39 12.22 22.06
C VAL A 75 1.88 13.62 21.85
N VAL A 76 0.60 13.74 21.52
CA VAL A 76 -0.07 15.04 21.33
C VAL A 76 -1.01 15.23 22.51
N ASP A 77 -0.78 16.27 23.32
CA ASP A 77 -1.70 16.79 24.35
C ASP A 77 -2.38 15.73 25.24
N ASP A 78 -1.60 14.88 25.91
CA ASP A 78 -2.09 13.84 26.84
C ASP A 78 -3.00 12.77 26.18
N ALA A 79 -3.05 12.73 24.84
CA ALA A 79 -3.77 11.73 24.07
C ALA A 79 -2.96 10.45 23.88
N ARG A 80 -3.64 9.40 23.37
CA ARG A 80 -3.00 8.13 23.03
C ARG A 80 -1.82 8.36 22.07
N PRO A 81 -0.63 7.79 22.34
CA PRO A 81 0.52 7.90 21.46
C PRO A 81 0.17 7.50 20.03
N ARG A 82 0.59 8.32 19.06
CA ARG A 82 0.44 8.07 17.63
C ARG A 82 1.76 7.58 17.07
N ARG A 83 1.71 6.58 16.21
CA ARG A 83 2.89 6.06 15.52
C ARG A 83 2.93 6.57 14.10
N TYR A 84 3.99 7.32 13.79
CA TYR A 84 4.25 7.86 12.47
C TYR A 84 5.29 7.00 11.77
N TYR A 85 5.10 6.79 10.46
CA TYR A 85 5.99 6.00 9.61
C TYR A 85 6.58 6.88 8.52
N GLN A 86 7.83 6.64 8.16
CA GLN A 86 8.51 7.31 7.05
C GLN A 86 9.39 6.30 6.32
N ILE A 87 9.52 6.44 5.00
CA ILE A 87 10.40 5.61 4.20
C ILE A 87 11.87 5.86 4.55
N SER A 88 12.63 4.78 4.72
CA SER A 88 14.07 4.85 5.02
C SER A 88 14.88 5.14 3.76
N PRO A 89 16.17 5.51 3.86
CA PRO A 89 17.04 5.62 2.68
C PRO A 89 17.09 4.33 1.85
N MET A 90 17.14 3.16 2.50
CA MET A 90 17.05 1.88 1.80
C MET A 90 15.69 1.69 1.14
N GLY A 91 14.61 2.07 1.83
CA GLY A 91 13.26 2.06 1.28
C GLY A 91 13.13 2.88 0.01
N LYS A 92 13.71 4.10 -0.04
CA LYS A 92 13.70 4.96 -1.23
C LYS A 92 14.40 4.30 -2.42
N THR A 93 15.56 3.68 -2.19
CA THR A 93 16.28 2.94 -3.25
C THR A 93 15.44 1.78 -3.79
N ILE A 94 14.83 0.99 -2.90
CA ILE A 94 13.97 -0.13 -3.29
C ILE A 94 12.71 0.36 -4.01
N LEU A 95 12.07 1.43 -3.54
CA LEU A 95 10.91 2.03 -4.20
C LEU A 95 11.27 2.44 -5.63
N SER A 96 12.40 3.11 -5.85
CA SER A 96 12.85 3.49 -7.20
C SER A 96 12.98 2.28 -8.13
N SER A 97 13.58 1.18 -7.66
CA SER A 97 13.68 -0.06 -8.43
C SER A 97 12.32 -0.69 -8.71
N LEU A 98 11.42 -0.72 -7.72
CA LEU A 98 10.07 -1.25 -7.87
C LEU A 98 9.22 -0.41 -8.83
N THR A 99 9.39 0.90 -8.86
CA THR A 99 8.73 1.79 -9.83
C THR A 99 9.18 1.48 -11.26
N GLN A 100 10.47 1.28 -11.48
CA GLN A 100 10.98 0.89 -12.81
C GLN A 100 10.43 -0.47 -13.25
N GLU A 101 10.38 -1.45 -12.33
CA GLU A 101 9.81 -2.76 -12.61
C GLU A 101 8.30 -2.68 -12.92
N TRP A 102 7.56 -1.84 -12.18
CA TRP A 102 6.15 -1.59 -12.43
C TRP A 102 5.91 -1.03 -13.84
N ASP A 103 6.67 -0.02 -14.26
CA ASP A 103 6.53 0.58 -15.59
C ASP A 103 6.81 -0.45 -16.70
N SER A 104 7.83 -1.30 -16.52
CA SER A 104 8.12 -2.43 -17.41
C SER A 104 6.95 -3.42 -17.49
N LEU A 105 6.42 -3.84 -16.33
CA LEU A 105 5.31 -4.77 -16.24
C LEU A 105 4.04 -4.22 -16.88
N VAL A 106 3.71 -2.95 -16.65
CA VAL A 106 2.59 -2.24 -17.29
C VAL A 106 2.76 -2.27 -18.81
N GLY A 107 3.96 -1.98 -19.32
CA GLY A 107 4.25 -2.08 -20.75
C GLY A 107 4.06 -3.49 -21.32
N VAL A 108 4.47 -4.54 -20.58
CA VAL A 108 4.22 -5.94 -20.96
C VAL A 108 2.73 -6.23 -21.01
N MET A 109 1.99 -5.88 -19.95
CA MET A 109 0.56 -6.15 -19.86
C MET A 109 -0.24 -5.41 -20.95
N HIS A 110 0.12 -4.16 -21.25
CA HIS A 110 -0.50 -3.43 -22.35
C HIS A 110 -0.35 -4.14 -23.69
N ARG A 111 0.81 -4.75 -23.98
CA ARG A 111 1.02 -5.52 -25.22
C ARG A 111 0.30 -6.86 -25.24
N LEU A 112 0.09 -7.47 -24.07
CA LEU A 112 -0.61 -8.75 -23.97
C LEU A 112 -2.13 -8.61 -24.04
N LEU A 113 -2.66 -7.45 -23.63
CA LEU A 113 -4.10 -7.16 -23.57
C LEU A 113 -4.61 -6.33 -24.77
N SER A 114 -3.70 -5.85 -25.63
CA SER A 114 -4.03 -5.20 -26.91
C SER A 114 -4.27 -6.22 -28.01
#